data_AF-A0A924TRT6-F1
#
_entry.id   AF-A0A924TRT6-F1
#
_cell.length_a   1.000
_cell.length_b   1.000
_cell.length_c   1.000
_cell.angle_alpha   90.00
_cell.angle_beta   90.00
_cell.angle_gamma   90.00
#
_symmetry.space_group_name_H-M   'P 1'
#
loop_
_entity.id
_entity.type
_entity.pdbx_description
1 polymer ?
#
loop_
_entity_poly.entity_id
_entity_poly.type
_entity_poly.pdbx_seq_one_letter_code
_entity_poly.pdbx_strand_id
1 'polypeptide(L)'
;MCDILDGDRGAAEPPIRAEIFGPQRFAQHGRSLGETHRADRHTARAAPFFPRLQNNIRTLREAHRYIGAQAATGYDISPAAEWLLDNFHLIEAQLEEVRHSLPRSYFRALPVLLDPPLAGLPRVYGVAWAFVAHTDGAFSEDLLVTFLCAYQETRELGLGEIWALPTTLRVVLIESLRRLAERVATHKAAREVANLCCDHIERFPVSALAALLALLEQRGVGRVFLAKMAQRLQDFRTTARLQATTEQRDWLHAALPDLAAMLAQQTAGQAADNLSVSNAVSA
;
A
#
# COMPACT_ATOMS: atom_id res chain seq x y z
N MET A 1 17.50 13.39 4.24
CA MET A 1 16.34 12.46 4.30
C MET A 1 16.70 11.20 3.55
N CYS A 2 16.19 10.04 3.97
CA CYS A 2 16.37 8.79 3.23
C CYS A 2 15.50 8.76 1.97
N ASP A 3 15.94 7.98 0.97
CA ASP A 3 15.31 7.84 -0.35
C ASP A 3 13.85 7.35 -0.29
N ILE A 4 13.47 6.59 0.75
CA ILE A 4 12.06 6.17 0.97
C ILE A 4 11.10 7.35 1.22
N LEU A 5 11.64 8.50 1.67
CA LEU A 5 10.91 9.74 1.96
C LEU A 5 11.05 10.78 0.84
N ASP A 6 11.58 10.42 -0.32
CA ASP A 6 11.75 11.32 -1.46
C ASP A 6 10.41 11.79 -2.03
N GLY A 7 10.10 13.07 -1.87
CA GLY A 7 8.83 13.69 -2.28
C GLY A 7 8.53 13.61 -3.77
N ASP A 8 9.55 13.46 -4.62
CA ASP A 8 9.38 13.28 -6.08
C ASP A 8 8.64 11.98 -6.42
N ARG A 9 8.57 11.03 -5.48
CA ARG A 9 7.79 9.79 -5.59
C ARG A 9 6.29 9.98 -5.35
N GLY A 10 5.83 11.19 -4.99
CA GLY A 10 4.44 11.51 -4.65
C GLY A 10 3.97 10.84 -3.37
N ALA A 11 2.67 10.90 -3.03
CA ALA A 11 2.15 10.23 -1.83
C ALA A 11 2.22 8.71 -1.97
N ALA A 12 2.53 7.99 -0.87
CA ALA A 12 2.46 6.53 -0.89
C ALA A 12 1.02 6.08 -1.21
N GLU A 13 0.89 5.22 -2.22
CA GLU A 13 -0.42 4.76 -2.66
C GLU A 13 -1.11 3.95 -1.55
N PRO A 14 -2.43 4.12 -1.34
CA PRO A 14 -3.16 3.32 -0.35
C PRO A 14 -3.16 1.83 -0.74
N PRO A 15 -3.25 0.92 0.24
CA PRO A 15 -3.45 -0.50 0.00
C PRO A 15 -4.66 -0.77 -0.89
N ILE A 16 -4.64 -1.89 -1.63
CA ILE A 16 -5.80 -2.33 -2.42
C ILE A 16 -6.81 -2.95 -1.46
N ARG A 17 -7.63 -2.11 -0.85
CA ARG A 17 -8.64 -2.50 0.14
C ARG A 17 -9.92 -1.69 -0.03
N ALA A 18 -11.05 -2.38 0.03
CA ALA A 18 -12.39 -1.83 0.07
C ALA A 18 -13.21 -2.54 1.16
N GLU A 19 -14.50 -2.21 1.27
CA GLU A 19 -15.40 -2.91 2.17
C GLU A 19 -15.45 -4.42 1.85
N ILE A 20 -15.26 -5.25 2.86
CA ILE A 20 -15.30 -6.72 2.69
C ILE A 20 -16.75 -7.15 2.45
N PHE A 21 -16.98 -7.91 1.39
CA PHE A 21 -18.32 -8.34 1.00
C PHE A 21 -18.56 -9.81 1.36
N GLY A 22 -19.77 -10.11 1.85
CA GLY A 22 -20.27 -11.47 1.89
C GLY A 22 -20.66 -11.98 0.49
N PRO A 23 -20.91 -13.29 0.30
CA PRO A 23 -21.09 -13.91 -1.01
C PRO A 23 -22.14 -13.24 -1.91
N GLN A 24 -23.30 -12.88 -1.35
CA GLN A 24 -24.41 -12.26 -2.09
C GLN A 24 -24.04 -10.88 -2.64
N ARG A 25 -23.40 -10.04 -1.80
CA ARG A 25 -22.94 -8.71 -2.19
C ARG A 25 -21.78 -8.80 -3.19
N PHE A 26 -20.94 -9.82 -3.05
CA PHE A 26 -19.85 -10.08 -3.97
C PHE A 26 -20.35 -10.49 -5.37
N ALA A 27 -21.38 -11.33 -5.45
CA ALA A 27 -22.06 -11.64 -6.72
C ALA A 27 -22.71 -10.39 -7.35
N GLN A 28 -23.38 -9.55 -6.54
CA GLN A 28 -23.94 -8.28 -7.03
C GLN A 28 -22.83 -7.36 -7.57
N HIS A 29 -21.70 -7.29 -6.87
CA HIS A 29 -20.54 -6.54 -7.32
C HIS A 29 -20.00 -7.07 -8.66
N GLY A 30 -19.88 -8.39 -8.83
CA GLY A 30 -19.50 -9.02 -10.10
C GLY A 30 -20.40 -8.59 -11.26
N ARG A 31 -21.72 -8.71 -11.11
CA ARG A 31 -22.70 -8.27 -12.12
C ARG A 31 -22.54 -6.78 -12.50
N SER A 32 -22.49 -5.91 -11.49
CA SER A 32 -22.35 -4.46 -11.68
C SER A 32 -21.02 -4.12 -12.37
N LEU A 33 -19.95 -4.83 -12.05
CA LEU A 33 -18.67 -4.66 -12.69
C LEU A 33 -18.71 -5.10 -14.17
N GLY A 34 -19.40 -6.20 -14.49
CA GLY A 34 -19.58 -6.64 -15.88
C GLY A 34 -20.38 -5.65 -16.73
N GLU A 35 -21.41 -5.01 -16.17
CA GLU A 35 -22.19 -3.96 -16.83
C GLU A 35 -21.33 -2.73 -17.19
N THR A 36 -20.37 -2.39 -16.32
CA THR A 36 -19.56 -1.16 -16.44
C THR A 36 -18.22 -1.36 -17.16
N HIS A 37 -17.67 -2.59 -17.18
CA HIS A 37 -16.37 -2.89 -17.79
C HIS A 37 -16.40 -2.83 -19.32
N ARG A 38 -16.28 -1.63 -19.89
CA ARG A 38 -16.07 -1.45 -21.32
C ARG A 38 -14.62 -1.80 -21.67
N ALA A 39 -14.46 -2.77 -22.56
CA ALA A 39 -13.17 -3.20 -23.07
C ALA A 39 -13.18 -3.41 -24.58
N ASP A 40 -12.03 -3.17 -25.19
CA ASP A 40 -11.80 -3.36 -26.63
C ASP A 40 -10.41 -3.98 -26.87
N ARG A 41 -10.12 -4.37 -28.10
CA ARG A 41 -8.81 -4.90 -28.50
C ARG A 41 -7.71 -3.89 -28.17
N HIS A 42 -6.60 -4.42 -27.69
CA HIS A 42 -5.42 -3.64 -27.37
C HIS A 42 -4.97 -2.78 -28.55
N THR A 43 -4.90 -1.46 -28.36
CA THR A 43 -4.28 -0.54 -29.32
C THR A 43 -2.85 -0.20 -28.88
N ALA A 44 -2.00 0.27 -29.80
CA ALA A 44 -0.62 0.65 -29.48
C ALA A 44 -0.48 1.74 -28.39
N ARG A 45 -1.60 2.40 -28.00
CA ARG A 45 -1.67 3.43 -26.95
C ARG A 45 -2.02 2.87 -25.55
N ALA A 46 -2.23 1.57 -25.40
CA ALA A 46 -2.54 0.97 -24.09
C ALA A 46 -1.36 1.12 -23.11
N ALA A 47 -1.68 1.38 -21.84
CA ALA A 47 -0.69 1.61 -20.80
C ALA A 47 0.21 0.37 -20.61
N PRO A 48 1.53 0.56 -20.40
CA PRO A 48 2.42 -0.58 -20.37
C PRO A 48 2.32 -1.30 -19.00
N PHE A 49 1.69 -2.47 -19.00
CA PHE A 49 1.52 -3.35 -17.83
C PHE A 49 2.85 -3.80 -17.19
N PHE A 50 3.84 -4.13 -18.01
CA PHE A 50 5.11 -4.71 -17.54
C PHE A 50 6.03 -3.74 -16.77
N PRO A 51 6.23 -2.48 -17.22
CA PRO A 51 6.92 -1.48 -16.41
C PRO A 51 6.31 -1.28 -15.03
N ARG A 52 4.98 -1.34 -14.90
CA ARG A 52 4.30 -1.25 -13.60
C ARG A 52 4.68 -2.40 -12.68
N LEU A 53 4.66 -3.65 -13.18
CA LEU A 53 5.09 -4.81 -12.41
C LEU A 53 6.57 -4.73 -11.98
N GLN A 54 7.47 -4.33 -12.88
CA GLN A 54 8.89 -4.17 -12.55
C GLN A 54 9.12 -3.09 -11.49
N ASN A 55 8.40 -1.96 -11.61
CA ASN A 55 8.41 -0.93 -10.59
C ASN A 55 7.90 -1.46 -9.24
N ASN A 56 6.78 -2.19 -9.25
CA ASN A 56 6.23 -2.79 -8.03
C ASN A 56 7.27 -3.68 -7.33
N ILE A 57 7.94 -4.56 -8.08
CA ILE A 57 8.98 -5.45 -7.55
C ILE A 57 10.15 -4.66 -6.96
N ARG A 58 10.62 -3.63 -7.66
CA ARG A 58 11.72 -2.78 -7.20
C ARG A 58 11.37 -2.07 -5.90
N THR A 59 10.22 -1.39 -5.85
CA THR A 59 9.77 -0.66 -4.65
C THR A 59 9.56 -1.59 -3.47
N LEU A 60 9.01 -2.78 -3.71
CA LEU A 60 8.84 -3.80 -2.66
C LEU A 60 10.19 -4.24 -2.07
N ARG A 61 11.20 -4.52 -2.91
CA ARG A 61 12.55 -4.85 -2.46
C ARG A 61 13.25 -3.68 -1.74
N GLU A 62 13.05 -2.46 -2.20
CA GLU A 62 13.55 -1.24 -1.52
C GLU A 62 12.96 -1.10 -0.12
N ALA A 63 11.64 -1.23 0.00
CA ALA A 63 10.94 -1.18 1.28
C ALA A 63 11.42 -2.30 2.23
N HIS A 64 11.54 -3.52 1.74
CA HIS A 64 12.06 -4.66 2.52
C HIS A 64 13.49 -4.40 3.04
N ARG A 65 14.42 -3.93 2.18
CA ARG A 65 15.78 -3.58 2.61
C ARG A 65 15.78 -2.48 3.67
N TYR A 66 14.95 -1.46 3.49
CA TYR A 66 14.84 -0.37 4.46
C TYR A 66 14.33 -0.88 5.82
N ILE A 67 13.24 -1.66 5.81
CA ILE A 67 12.66 -2.25 7.02
C ILE A 67 13.68 -3.14 7.74
N GLY A 68 14.39 -4.00 7.01
CA GLY A 68 15.41 -4.89 7.58
C GLY A 68 16.58 -4.13 8.21
N ALA A 69 17.06 -3.07 7.55
CA ALA A 69 18.10 -2.21 8.11
C ALA A 69 17.66 -1.50 9.40
N GLN A 70 16.40 -1.08 9.48
CA GLN A 70 15.84 -0.42 10.67
C GLN A 70 15.50 -1.40 11.80
N ALA A 71 15.19 -2.67 11.49
CA ALA A 71 14.99 -3.69 12.52
C ALA A 71 16.27 -3.90 13.36
N ALA A 72 17.45 -3.74 12.74
CA ALA A 72 18.74 -3.87 13.41
C ALA A 72 19.08 -2.71 14.37
N THR A 73 18.36 -1.58 14.33
CA THR A 73 18.68 -0.39 15.15
C THR A 73 18.01 -0.41 16.54
N GLY A 74 17.33 -1.49 16.93
CA GLY A 74 16.77 -1.69 18.27
C GLY A 74 15.48 -0.93 18.58
N TYR A 75 14.91 -0.21 17.60
CA TYR A 75 13.58 0.41 17.73
C TYR A 75 12.49 -0.55 17.26
N ASP A 76 11.36 -0.57 17.95
CA ASP A 76 10.20 -1.42 17.60
C ASP A 76 9.86 -1.35 16.11
N ILE A 77 9.69 -2.53 15.53
CA ILE A 77 9.10 -2.76 14.21
C ILE A 77 7.61 -3.07 14.39
N SER A 78 6.77 -2.64 13.45
CA SER A 78 5.35 -2.98 13.49
C SER A 78 5.15 -4.47 13.16
N PRO A 79 4.09 -5.12 13.64
CA PRO A 79 3.78 -6.52 13.28
C PRO A 79 3.76 -6.77 11.76
N ALA A 80 3.18 -5.85 10.97
CA ALA A 80 3.17 -5.97 9.51
C ALA A 80 4.58 -5.92 8.88
N ALA A 81 5.53 -5.24 9.53
CA ALA A 81 6.92 -5.15 9.07
C ALA A 81 7.68 -6.43 9.37
N GLU A 82 7.52 -6.97 10.58
CA GLU A 82 8.06 -8.26 11.00
C GLU A 82 7.56 -9.39 10.10
N TRP A 83 6.23 -9.45 9.91
CA TRP A 83 5.60 -10.43 9.04
C TRP A 83 6.17 -10.36 7.61
N LEU A 84 6.31 -9.15 7.05
CA LEU A 84 6.88 -8.96 5.72
C LEU A 84 8.33 -9.45 5.63
N LEU A 85 9.15 -9.24 6.66
CA LEU A 85 10.53 -9.73 6.71
C LEU A 85 10.56 -11.26 6.74
N ASP A 86 9.79 -11.87 7.64
CA ASP A 86 9.77 -13.32 7.84
C ASP A 86 9.33 -14.07 6.58
N ASN A 87 8.40 -13.48 5.84
CA ASN A 87 7.77 -14.12 4.69
C ASN A 87 8.31 -13.64 3.33
N PHE A 88 9.33 -12.78 3.31
CA PHE A 88 9.81 -12.18 2.05
C PHE A 88 10.29 -13.23 1.04
N HIS A 89 10.84 -14.34 1.51
CA HIS A 89 11.29 -15.46 0.68
C HIS A 89 10.14 -16.09 -0.14
N LEU A 90 8.93 -16.19 0.42
CA LEU A 90 7.75 -16.66 -0.30
C LEU A 90 7.35 -15.67 -1.41
N ILE A 91 7.42 -14.38 -1.11
CA ILE A 91 7.14 -13.33 -2.08
C ILE A 91 8.15 -13.40 -3.23
N GLU A 92 9.45 -13.55 -2.95
CA GLU A 92 10.46 -13.67 -4.00
C GLU A 92 10.23 -14.87 -4.93
N ALA A 93 9.79 -16.01 -4.38
CA ALA A 93 9.41 -17.17 -5.18
C ALA A 93 8.23 -16.86 -6.12
N GLN A 94 7.19 -16.20 -5.61
CA GLN A 94 6.03 -15.76 -6.41
C GLN A 94 6.42 -14.75 -7.50
N LEU A 95 7.34 -13.83 -7.20
CA LEU A 95 7.86 -12.88 -8.19
C LEU A 95 8.53 -13.58 -9.36
N GLU A 96 9.32 -14.62 -9.09
CA GLU A 96 10.02 -15.35 -10.13
C GLU A 96 9.05 -16.19 -10.97
N GLU A 97 8.05 -16.83 -10.36
CA GLU A 97 6.98 -17.53 -11.08
C GLU A 97 6.22 -16.58 -12.03
N VAL A 98 5.81 -15.41 -11.53
CA VAL A 98 5.09 -14.40 -12.33
C VAL A 98 5.94 -13.94 -13.52
N ARG A 99 7.26 -13.78 -13.36
CA ARG A 99 8.14 -13.39 -14.47
C ARG A 99 8.21 -14.45 -15.56
N HIS A 100 8.17 -15.73 -15.21
CA HIS A 100 8.19 -16.84 -16.17
C HIS A 100 6.82 -17.07 -16.82
N SER A 101 5.74 -16.90 -16.07
CA SER A 101 4.36 -17.21 -16.49
C SER A 101 3.65 -16.07 -17.23
N LEU A 102 4.31 -14.92 -17.44
CA LEU A 102 3.76 -13.75 -18.15
C LEU A 102 4.38 -13.54 -19.55
N PRO A 103 4.00 -14.30 -20.59
CA PRO A 103 4.43 -13.99 -21.95
C PRO A 103 3.88 -12.62 -22.40
N ARG A 104 4.79 -11.68 -22.69
CA ARG A 104 4.44 -10.29 -23.05
C ARG A 104 3.49 -10.19 -24.24
N SER A 105 3.68 -11.03 -25.25
CA SER A 105 2.84 -11.09 -26.44
C SER A 105 1.40 -11.47 -26.11
N TYR A 106 1.21 -12.38 -25.16
CA TYR A 106 -0.11 -12.85 -24.73
C TYR A 106 -0.91 -11.75 -24.03
N PHE A 107 -0.32 -11.10 -23.02
CA PHE A 107 -0.99 -10.02 -22.29
C PHE A 107 -1.30 -8.79 -23.14
N ARG A 108 -0.49 -8.54 -24.18
CA ARG A 108 -0.76 -7.50 -25.19
C ARG A 108 -1.94 -7.82 -26.11
N ALA A 109 -2.34 -9.09 -26.23
CA ALA A 109 -3.47 -9.48 -27.06
C ALA A 109 -4.81 -9.43 -26.31
N LEU A 110 -4.80 -9.29 -24.98
CA LEU A 110 -6.00 -9.27 -24.16
C LEU A 110 -6.83 -7.98 -24.39
N PRO A 111 -8.17 -8.05 -24.27
CA PRO A 111 -9.01 -6.86 -24.23
C PRO A 111 -8.56 -5.91 -23.11
N VAL A 112 -8.49 -4.61 -23.39
CA VAL A 112 -8.10 -3.57 -22.43
C VAL A 112 -9.28 -2.70 -22.05
N LEU A 113 -9.33 -2.27 -20.79
CA LEU A 113 -10.34 -1.35 -20.28
C LEU A 113 -10.24 0.01 -20.97
N LEU A 114 -11.38 0.63 -21.24
CA LEU A 114 -11.44 1.94 -21.89
C LEU A 114 -11.55 3.09 -20.88
N ASP A 115 -12.19 2.83 -19.74
CA ASP A 115 -12.55 3.87 -18.78
C ASP A 115 -11.55 3.95 -17.61
N PRO A 116 -11.24 5.16 -17.09
CA PRO A 116 -10.44 5.33 -15.88
C PRO A 116 -11.07 4.64 -14.65
N PRO A 117 -10.28 4.28 -13.61
CA PRO A 117 -8.85 4.57 -13.43
C PRO A 117 -7.92 3.52 -14.04
N LEU A 118 -8.46 2.42 -14.58
CA LEU A 118 -7.68 1.28 -15.10
C LEU A 118 -7.60 1.27 -16.64
N ALA A 119 -7.94 2.38 -17.30
CA ALA A 119 -7.89 2.53 -18.75
C ALA A 119 -6.52 2.08 -19.33
N GLY A 120 -6.57 1.27 -20.38
CA GLY A 120 -5.40 0.71 -21.04
C GLY A 120 -4.80 -0.53 -20.37
N LEU A 121 -5.28 -0.96 -19.20
CA LEU A 121 -4.88 -2.23 -18.59
C LEU A 121 -5.80 -3.37 -19.09
N PRO A 122 -5.32 -4.63 -19.12
CA PRO A 122 -6.15 -5.77 -19.47
C PRO A 122 -7.42 -5.83 -18.60
N ARG A 123 -8.58 -6.13 -19.20
CA ARG A 123 -9.86 -6.23 -18.47
C ARG A 123 -9.79 -7.22 -17.31
N VAL A 124 -9.12 -8.35 -17.51
CA VAL A 124 -8.86 -9.34 -16.46
C VAL A 124 -8.12 -8.74 -15.25
N TYR A 125 -7.31 -7.70 -15.43
CA TYR A 125 -6.67 -6.98 -14.32
C TYR A 125 -7.68 -6.21 -13.49
N GLY A 126 -8.66 -5.55 -14.11
CA GLY A 126 -9.76 -4.90 -13.39
C GLY A 126 -10.60 -5.91 -12.60
N VAL A 127 -10.87 -7.08 -13.19
CA VAL A 127 -11.58 -8.18 -12.52
C VAL A 127 -10.80 -8.67 -11.29
N ALA A 128 -9.51 -8.95 -11.45
CA ALA A 128 -8.63 -9.38 -10.35
C ALA A 128 -8.48 -8.30 -9.26
N TRP A 129 -8.38 -7.03 -9.65
CA TRP A 129 -8.31 -5.90 -8.73
C TRP A 129 -9.57 -5.80 -7.86
N ALA A 130 -10.75 -5.85 -8.49
CA ALA A 130 -12.03 -5.81 -7.79
C ALA A 130 -12.18 -6.96 -6.80
N PHE A 131 -11.77 -8.17 -7.20
CA PHE A 131 -11.73 -9.33 -6.32
C PHE A 131 -10.85 -9.07 -5.09
N VAL A 132 -9.56 -8.74 -5.29
CA VAL A 132 -8.59 -8.54 -4.21
C VAL A 132 -9.00 -7.40 -3.27
N ALA A 133 -9.53 -6.29 -3.80
CA ALA A 133 -9.94 -5.15 -2.99
C ALA A 133 -11.05 -5.51 -2.00
N HIS A 134 -12.01 -6.34 -2.40
CA HIS A 134 -13.17 -6.71 -1.61
C HIS A 134 -13.00 -8.00 -0.80
N THR A 135 -11.84 -8.68 -0.93
CA THR A 135 -11.41 -9.78 -0.05
C THR A 135 -10.23 -9.41 0.85
N ASP A 136 -9.68 -8.20 0.71
CA ASP A 136 -8.43 -7.78 1.37
C ASP A 136 -7.28 -8.79 1.18
N GLY A 137 -7.20 -9.35 -0.03
CA GLY A 137 -6.23 -10.36 -0.41
C GLY A 137 -6.52 -11.78 0.11
N ALA A 138 -7.55 -12.00 0.94
CA ALA A 138 -7.89 -13.34 1.40
C ALA A 138 -8.47 -14.16 0.24
N PHE A 139 -7.74 -15.18 -0.21
CA PHE A 139 -8.17 -15.98 -1.35
C PHE A 139 -9.22 -17.01 -0.94
N SER A 140 -10.32 -17.07 -1.71
CA SER A 140 -11.36 -18.07 -1.60
C SER A 140 -11.82 -18.45 -3.00
N GLU A 141 -11.65 -19.73 -3.34
CA GLU A 141 -12.03 -20.26 -4.66
C GLU A 141 -13.55 -20.17 -4.87
N ASP A 142 -14.35 -20.58 -3.89
CA ASP A 142 -15.82 -20.52 -3.96
C ASP A 142 -16.32 -19.09 -4.21
N LEU A 143 -15.72 -18.12 -3.54
CA LEU A 143 -16.07 -16.71 -3.68
C LEU A 143 -15.64 -16.17 -5.05
N LEU A 144 -14.47 -16.58 -5.54
CA LEU A 144 -13.99 -16.23 -6.87
C LEU A 144 -14.90 -16.78 -7.97
N VAL A 145 -15.29 -18.05 -7.88
CA VAL A 145 -16.23 -18.68 -8.82
C VAL A 145 -17.57 -17.95 -8.80
N THR A 146 -18.12 -17.69 -7.61
CA THR A 146 -19.38 -16.94 -7.44
C THR A 146 -19.32 -15.56 -8.12
N PHE A 147 -18.22 -14.83 -7.92
CA PHE A 147 -18.00 -13.52 -8.53
C PHE A 147 -17.88 -13.57 -10.05
N LEU A 148 -17.08 -14.51 -10.58
CA LEU A 148 -16.86 -14.64 -12.01
C LEU A 148 -18.12 -15.10 -12.74
N CYS A 149 -18.91 -16.00 -12.15
CA CYS A 149 -20.19 -16.40 -12.71
C CYS A 149 -21.11 -15.18 -12.82
N ALA A 150 -21.28 -14.43 -11.74
CA ALA A 150 -22.11 -13.23 -11.72
C ALA A 150 -21.61 -12.14 -12.68
N TYR A 151 -20.29 -11.96 -12.79
CA TYR A 151 -19.70 -11.04 -13.76
C TYR A 151 -20.03 -11.44 -15.21
N GLN A 152 -19.94 -12.73 -15.52
CA GLN A 152 -20.16 -13.23 -16.87
C GLN A 152 -21.64 -13.26 -17.29
N GLU A 153 -22.59 -13.11 -16.35
CA GLU A 153 -24.01 -12.92 -16.68
C GLU A 153 -24.24 -11.65 -17.52
N THR A 154 -23.43 -10.61 -17.30
CA THR A 154 -23.56 -9.32 -18.00
C THR A 154 -22.46 -9.12 -19.03
N ARG A 155 -21.28 -9.74 -18.83
CA ARG A 155 -20.18 -9.62 -19.78
C ARG A 155 -19.23 -10.81 -19.81
N GLU A 156 -19.28 -11.57 -20.89
CA GLU A 156 -18.44 -12.76 -21.09
C GLU A 156 -16.94 -12.45 -21.06
N LEU A 157 -16.18 -13.31 -20.39
CA LEU A 157 -14.72 -13.34 -20.41
C LEU A 157 -14.26 -14.33 -21.48
N GLY A 158 -13.35 -13.89 -22.35
CA GLY A 158 -12.77 -14.79 -23.34
C GLY A 158 -11.88 -15.84 -22.68
N LEU A 159 -11.66 -16.97 -23.37
CA LEU A 159 -10.74 -18.02 -22.92
C LEU A 159 -9.37 -17.43 -22.54
N GLY A 160 -8.84 -16.52 -23.36
CA GLY A 160 -7.56 -15.86 -23.08
C GLY A 160 -7.54 -15.07 -21.75
N GLU A 161 -8.67 -14.48 -21.35
CA GLU A 161 -8.75 -13.76 -20.07
C GLU A 161 -8.85 -14.73 -18.89
N ILE A 162 -9.59 -15.83 -19.02
CA ILE A 162 -9.68 -16.86 -17.98
C ILE A 162 -8.31 -17.51 -17.74
N TRP A 163 -7.56 -17.83 -18.81
CA TRP A 163 -6.20 -18.36 -18.70
C TRP A 163 -5.21 -17.34 -18.12
N ALA A 164 -5.42 -16.04 -18.34
CA ALA A 164 -4.59 -14.99 -17.74
C ALA A 164 -4.89 -14.74 -16.25
N LEU A 165 -6.07 -15.15 -15.77
CA LEU A 165 -6.59 -14.76 -14.45
C LEU A 165 -5.66 -15.17 -13.28
N PRO A 166 -5.15 -16.42 -13.18
CA PRO A 166 -4.31 -16.82 -12.04
C PRO A 166 -3.03 -15.99 -11.92
N THR A 167 -2.37 -15.71 -13.05
CA THR A 167 -1.16 -14.88 -13.08
C THR A 167 -1.49 -13.42 -12.81
N THR A 168 -2.65 -12.95 -13.27
CA THR A 168 -3.12 -11.58 -13.02
C THR A 168 -3.44 -11.35 -11.55
N LEU A 169 -4.06 -12.32 -10.87
CA LEU A 169 -4.30 -12.30 -9.43
C LEU A 169 -2.99 -12.15 -8.65
N ARG A 170 -1.97 -12.97 -8.97
CA ARG A 170 -0.63 -12.83 -8.37
C ARG A 170 -0.05 -11.43 -8.58
N VAL A 171 -0.16 -10.86 -9.79
CA VAL A 171 0.32 -9.50 -10.07
C VAL A 171 -0.39 -8.45 -9.21
N VAL A 172 -1.70 -8.55 -9.04
CA VAL A 172 -2.48 -7.63 -8.18
C VAL A 172 -2.10 -7.80 -6.71
N LEU A 173 -1.92 -9.02 -6.22
CA LEU A 173 -1.46 -9.30 -4.86
C LEU A 173 -0.06 -8.71 -4.61
N ILE A 174 0.88 -8.87 -5.55
CA ILE A 174 2.20 -8.25 -5.51
C ILE A 174 2.09 -6.72 -5.46
N GLU A 175 1.16 -6.13 -6.21
CA GLU A 175 0.93 -4.70 -6.16
C GLU A 175 0.38 -4.25 -4.79
N SER A 176 -0.55 -5.00 -4.22
CA SER A 176 -1.06 -4.75 -2.87
C SER A 176 0.06 -4.82 -1.83
N LEU A 177 0.90 -5.86 -1.89
CA LEU A 177 2.06 -6.04 -1.02
C LEU A 177 3.07 -4.90 -1.18
N ARG A 178 3.33 -4.45 -2.41
CA ARG A 178 4.20 -3.30 -2.65
C ARG A 178 3.66 -2.04 -1.96
N ARG A 179 2.36 -1.73 -2.12
CA ARG A 179 1.70 -0.57 -1.50
C ARG A 179 1.81 -0.63 0.03
N LEU A 180 1.56 -1.81 0.61
CA LEU A 180 1.68 -2.07 2.04
C LEU A 180 3.12 -1.91 2.54
N ALA A 181 4.09 -2.53 1.87
CA ALA A 181 5.50 -2.46 2.24
C ALA A 181 6.04 -1.02 2.17
N GLU A 182 5.72 -0.28 1.11
CA GLU A 182 6.10 1.12 0.95
C GLU A 182 5.49 2.00 2.05
N ARG A 183 4.21 1.80 2.37
CA ARG A 183 3.52 2.48 3.47
C ARG A 183 4.17 2.19 4.82
N VAL A 184 4.48 0.92 5.11
CA VAL A 184 5.17 0.52 6.35
C VAL A 184 6.55 1.17 6.44
N ALA A 185 7.33 1.14 5.35
CA ALA A 185 8.66 1.73 5.29
C ALA A 185 8.64 3.26 5.46
N THR A 186 7.74 3.96 4.78
CA THR A 186 7.58 5.42 4.90
C THR A 186 7.10 5.84 6.29
N HIS A 187 6.17 5.09 6.90
CA HIS A 187 5.73 5.32 8.27
C HIS A 187 6.88 5.14 9.26
N LYS A 188 7.68 4.08 9.12
CA LYS A 188 8.88 3.87 9.95
C LYS A 188 9.86 5.03 9.79
N ALA A 189 10.15 5.43 8.55
CA ALA A 189 11.05 6.54 8.28
C ALA A 189 10.59 7.87 8.89
N ALA A 190 9.30 8.19 8.78
CA ALA A 190 8.72 9.39 9.40
C ALA A 190 8.84 9.36 10.93
N ARG A 191 8.64 8.20 11.56
CA ARG A 191 8.83 8.01 13.00
C ARG A 191 10.30 8.19 13.42
N GLU A 192 11.24 7.72 12.62
CA GLU A 192 12.67 7.92 12.91
C GLU A 192 13.11 9.38 12.74
N VAL A 193 12.59 10.07 11.71
CA VAL A 193 12.80 11.53 11.59
C VAL A 193 12.24 12.26 12.81
N ALA A 194 11.05 11.88 13.30
CA ALA A 194 10.48 12.44 14.52
C ALA A 194 11.34 12.15 15.76
N ASN A 195 11.84 10.91 15.91
CA ASN A 195 12.75 10.54 17.01
C ASN A 195 13.99 11.43 17.01
N LEU A 196 14.67 11.54 15.87
CA LEU A 196 15.89 12.35 15.71
C LEU A 196 15.64 13.84 16.01
N CYS A 197 14.51 14.38 15.53
CA CYS A 197 14.10 15.75 15.83
C CYS A 197 13.88 15.95 17.33
N CYS A 198 13.23 14.99 18.01
CA CYS A 198 13.02 15.06 19.44
C CYS A 198 14.31 14.86 20.26
N ASP A 199 15.23 14.00 19.82
CA ASP A 199 16.52 13.76 20.50
C ASP A 199 17.43 15.00 20.49
N HIS A 200 17.26 15.88 19.49
CA HIS A 200 18.05 17.11 19.31
C HIS A 200 17.16 18.34 19.17
N ILE A 201 16.05 18.38 19.90
CA ILE A 201 14.97 19.37 19.72
C ILE A 201 15.45 20.82 19.85
N GLU A 202 16.51 21.06 20.61
CA GLU A 202 17.17 22.36 20.77
C GLU A 202 17.80 22.89 19.47
N ARG A 203 18.12 22.00 18.52
CA ARG A 203 18.70 22.33 17.22
C ARG A 203 17.66 22.57 16.13
N PHE A 204 16.39 22.30 16.42
CA PHE A 204 15.29 22.39 15.46
C PHE A 204 14.33 23.53 15.79
N PRO A 205 14.55 24.75 15.27
CA PRO A 205 13.56 25.82 15.39
C PRO A 205 12.26 25.43 14.67
N VAL A 206 11.16 26.09 15.03
CA VAL A 206 9.82 25.82 14.44
C VAL A 206 9.84 25.93 12.91
N SER A 207 10.57 26.88 12.35
CA SER A 207 10.73 27.02 10.90
C SER A 207 11.35 25.78 10.23
N ALA A 208 12.33 25.15 10.88
CA ALA A 208 12.95 23.93 10.38
C ALA A 208 12.01 22.73 10.50
N LEU A 209 11.27 22.62 11.61
CA LEU A 209 10.24 21.58 11.79
C LEU A 209 9.10 21.72 10.78
N ALA A 210 8.67 22.94 10.49
CA ALA A 210 7.66 23.22 9.47
C ALA A 210 8.15 22.88 8.05
N ALA A 211 9.41 23.19 7.73
CA ALA A 211 10.01 22.80 6.45
C ALA A 211 10.12 21.28 6.30
N LEU A 212 10.51 20.56 7.37
CA LEU A 212 10.51 19.10 7.38
C LEU A 212 9.10 18.52 7.23
N LEU A 213 8.11 19.09 7.93
CA LEU A 213 6.71 18.68 7.80
C LEU A 213 6.24 18.81 6.34
N ALA A 214 6.52 19.93 5.68
CA ALA A 214 6.14 20.15 4.29
C ALA A 214 6.75 19.11 3.34
N LEU A 215 8.01 18.68 3.58
CA LEU A 215 8.64 17.60 2.81
C LEU A 215 7.95 16.24 3.07
N LEU A 216 7.62 15.94 4.33
CA LEU A 216 6.95 14.70 4.71
C LEU A 216 5.49 14.62 4.23
N GLU A 217 4.83 15.76 4.05
CA GLU A 217 3.49 15.85 3.47
C GLU A 217 3.46 15.43 2.00
N GLN A 218 4.55 15.67 1.24
CA GLN A 218 4.65 15.22 -0.15
C GLN A 218 4.56 13.68 -0.27
N ARG A 219 5.06 12.96 0.74
CA ARG A 219 4.93 11.50 0.85
C ARG A 219 3.67 11.04 1.58
N GLY A 220 2.87 11.96 2.12
CA GLY A 220 1.65 11.64 2.87
C GLY A 220 1.89 11.19 4.31
N VAL A 221 3.09 11.42 4.87
CA VAL A 221 3.48 10.92 6.22
C VAL A 221 3.66 12.02 7.27
N GLY A 222 3.30 13.27 6.95
CA GLY A 222 3.37 14.40 7.89
C GLY A 222 2.63 14.15 9.20
N ARG A 223 1.44 13.54 9.15
CA ARG A 223 0.68 13.17 10.37
C ARG A 223 1.42 12.17 11.24
N VAL A 224 2.03 11.15 10.63
CA VAL A 224 2.81 10.11 11.35
C VAL A 224 3.97 10.75 12.11
N PHE A 225 4.65 11.70 11.47
CA PHE A 225 5.72 12.48 12.10
C PHE A 225 5.20 13.32 13.28
N LEU A 226 4.14 14.10 13.09
CA LEU A 226 3.56 14.95 14.14
C LEU A 226 3.11 14.13 15.36
N ALA A 227 2.43 13.00 15.15
CA ALA A 227 1.98 12.17 16.26
C ALA A 227 3.14 11.55 17.02
N LYS A 228 4.19 11.09 16.33
CA LYS A 228 5.36 10.54 17.01
C LYS A 228 6.10 11.62 17.81
N MET A 229 6.21 12.84 17.27
CA MET A 229 6.75 13.98 18.02
C MET A 229 5.90 14.28 19.27
N ALA A 230 4.57 14.29 19.13
CA ALA A 230 3.66 14.59 20.23
C ALA A 230 3.73 13.54 21.34
N GLN A 231 3.75 12.26 20.98
CA GLN A 231 3.98 11.15 21.91
C GLN A 231 5.29 11.33 22.67
N ARG A 232 6.40 11.54 21.95
CA ARG A 232 7.73 11.75 22.55
C ARG A 232 7.71 12.94 23.52
N LEU A 233 7.19 14.09 23.11
CA LEU A 233 7.14 15.26 23.99
C LEU A 233 6.22 15.07 25.21
N GLN A 234 5.21 14.20 25.15
CA GLN A 234 4.41 13.81 26.33
C GLN A 234 5.19 12.88 27.27
N ASP A 235 5.83 11.84 26.74
CA ASP A 235 6.61 10.85 27.49
C ASP A 235 7.79 11.48 28.27
N PHE A 236 8.32 12.61 27.78
CA PHE A 236 9.44 13.32 28.43
C PHE A 236 9.03 14.46 29.36
N ARG A 237 7.76 14.92 29.32
CA ARG A 237 7.25 15.86 30.35
C ARG A 237 7.31 15.25 31.75
N THR A 238 7.21 13.94 31.86
CA THR A 238 7.28 13.18 33.10
C THR A 238 8.72 12.89 33.57
N THR A 239 9.72 12.98 32.68
CA THR A 239 11.13 12.59 32.99
C THR A 239 12.14 13.75 32.95
N ALA A 240 11.68 15.00 32.84
CA ALA A 240 12.48 16.24 32.93
C ALA A 240 13.70 16.34 31.97
N ARG A 241 13.72 15.57 30.88
CA ARG A 241 14.91 15.38 30.02
C ARG A 241 14.90 16.16 28.69
N LEU A 242 13.75 16.65 28.24
CA LEU A 242 13.62 17.44 27.00
C LEU A 242 13.17 18.88 27.27
N GLN A 243 13.98 19.84 26.85
CA GLN A 243 13.71 21.28 26.95
C GLN A 243 13.09 21.83 25.66
N ALA A 244 12.02 21.21 25.15
CA ALA A 244 11.26 21.81 24.06
C ALA A 244 10.77 23.20 24.49
N THR A 245 10.86 24.19 23.62
CA THR A 245 10.38 25.56 23.90
C THR A 245 8.85 25.61 23.90
N THR A 246 8.26 26.64 24.50
CA THR A 246 6.81 26.87 24.43
C THR A 246 6.36 27.01 22.98
N GLU A 247 7.13 27.72 22.15
CA GLU A 247 6.87 27.90 20.72
C GLU A 247 6.77 26.56 19.97
N GLN A 248 7.69 25.62 20.22
CA GLN A 248 7.67 24.29 19.61
C GLN A 248 6.44 23.46 20.04
N ARG A 249 6.02 23.58 21.30
CA ARG A 249 4.83 22.90 21.81
C ARG A 249 3.55 23.48 21.22
N ASP A 250 3.47 24.80 21.12
CA ASP A 250 2.31 25.50 20.58
C ASP A 250 2.15 25.22 19.09
N TRP A 251 3.27 25.22 18.34
CA TRP A 251 3.27 24.80 16.94
C TRP A 251 2.77 23.37 16.77
N LEU A 252 3.26 22.43 17.57
CA LEU A 252 2.84 21.03 17.47
C LEU A 252 1.36 20.83 17.83
N HIS A 253 0.87 21.53 18.85
CA HIS A 253 -0.54 21.52 19.23
C HIS A 253 -1.43 22.13 18.15
N ALA A 254 -0.98 23.20 17.49
CA ALA A 254 -1.68 23.79 16.35
C ALA A 254 -1.72 22.85 15.14
N ALA A 255 -0.61 22.15 14.86
CA ALA A 255 -0.49 21.21 13.74
C ALA A 255 -1.24 19.88 13.98
N LEU A 256 -1.37 19.45 15.24
CA LEU A 256 -2.07 18.23 15.63
C LEU A 256 -2.91 18.45 16.91
N PRO A 257 -4.11 19.04 16.78
CA PRO A 257 -4.93 19.41 17.93
C PRO A 257 -5.52 18.22 18.68
N ASP A 258 -5.80 17.09 18.00
CA ASP A 258 -6.35 15.88 18.61
C ASP A 258 -5.40 14.69 18.43
N LEU A 259 -4.46 14.55 19.36
CA LEU A 259 -3.54 13.43 19.38
C LEU A 259 -4.27 12.10 19.62
N ALA A 260 -5.28 12.06 20.49
CA ALA A 260 -5.94 10.83 20.88
C ALA A 260 -6.69 10.20 19.70
N ALA A 261 -7.45 11.00 18.95
CA ALA A 261 -8.11 10.53 17.73
C ALA A 261 -7.10 10.07 16.67
N MET A 262 -5.97 10.78 16.54
CA MET A 262 -4.91 10.37 15.62
C MET A 262 -4.33 9.00 16.00
N LEU A 263 -3.98 8.79 17.28
CA LEU A 263 -3.40 7.52 17.75
C LEU A 263 -4.37 6.35 17.58
N ALA A 264 -5.67 6.58 17.82
CA ALA A 264 -6.71 5.58 17.57
C ALA A 264 -6.75 5.20 16.08
N GLN A 265 -6.75 6.19 15.18
CA GLN A 265 -6.72 5.97 13.72
C GLN A 265 -5.45 5.25 13.27
N GLN A 266 -4.29 5.58 13.85
CA GLN A 266 -3.02 4.94 13.52
C GLN A 266 -3.01 3.47 13.96
N THR A 267 -3.51 3.18 15.16
CA THR A 267 -3.60 1.80 15.69
C THR A 267 -4.53 0.95 14.84
N ALA A 268 -5.71 1.49 14.49
CA ALA A 268 -6.65 0.84 13.60
C ALA A 268 -6.03 0.57 12.21
N GLY A 269 -5.30 1.54 11.65
CA GLY A 269 -4.58 1.39 10.40
C GLY A 269 -3.50 0.30 10.45
N GLN A 270 -2.71 0.24 11.52
CA GLN A 270 -1.67 -0.78 11.69
C GLN A 270 -2.25 -2.19 11.81
N ALA A 271 -3.34 -2.35 12.56
CA ALA A 271 -4.02 -3.65 12.67
C ALA A 271 -4.56 -4.11 11.30
N ALA A 272 -5.12 -3.20 10.52
CA ALA A 272 -5.61 -3.49 9.19
C ALA A 272 -4.46 -3.84 8.21
N ASP A 273 -3.37 -3.07 8.24
CA ASP A 273 -2.18 -3.33 7.41
C ASP A 273 -1.57 -4.71 7.72
N ASN A 274 -1.54 -5.11 9.00
CA ASN A 274 -1.06 -6.44 9.42
C ASN A 274 -1.91 -7.58 8.83
N LEU A 275 -3.25 -7.44 8.87
CA LEU A 275 -4.16 -8.43 8.31
C LEU A 275 -3.96 -8.58 6.79
N SER A 276 -3.87 -7.46 6.06
CA SER A 276 -3.72 -7.50 4.60
C SER A 276 -2.38 -8.08 4.16
N VAL A 277 -1.30 -7.78 4.90
CA VAL A 277 0.02 -8.37 4.64
C VAL A 277 -0.04 -9.89 4.84
N SER A 278 -0.67 -10.36 5.92
CA SER A 278 -0.86 -11.79 6.18
C SER A 278 -1.69 -12.49 5.08
N ASN A 279 -2.80 -11.86 4.66
CA ASN A 279 -3.69 -12.41 3.64
C ASN A 279 -2.99 -12.53 2.29
N ALA A 280 -2.28 -11.49 1.86
CA ALA A 280 -1.73 -11.39 0.50
C ALA A 280 -0.60 -12.38 0.21
N VAL A 281 0.01 -12.97 1.24
CA VAL A 281 1.04 -14.02 1.08
C VAL A 281 0.52 -15.41 1.40
N SER A 282 -0.58 -15.52 2.17
CA SER A 282 -1.27 -16.81 2.38
C SER A 282 -2.14 -17.23 1.19
N ALA A 283 -2.41 -16.30 0.26
CA ALA A 283 -3.18 -16.47 -0.97
C ALA A 283 -2.37 -17.08 -2.11
#